data_AF-A0A1F9D8C5-F1
#
_entry.id   AF-A0A1F9D8C5-F1
#
_cell.length_a   1.000
_cell.length_b   1.000
_cell.length_c   1.000
_cell.angle_alpha   90.00
_cell.angle_beta   90.00
_cell.angle_gamma   90.00
#
_symmetry.space_group_name_H-M   'P 1'
#
loop_
_entity.id
_entity.type
_entity.pdbx_description
1 polymer ?
#
loop_
_entity_poly.entity_id
_entity_poly.type
_entity_poly.pdbx_seq_one_letter_code
_entity_poly.pdbx_strand_id
1 'polypeptide(L)'
;MEHEERREVIPEALVIGAGIAGMQAALDIAEKGFKVHLVEKEPSIGGHMAQLDKTFPTLDCSACIITPKMVDTANHPNINLLTYSEVIDIEGTAGHFKVIVRRKPRYVDTTKCTACADCVAQCPVTLPNEFDMGLGKKKAIYIPFPQAVPLKYTIDRRGTPPCTATCPLHCNAQGYVALVSQGKFKEALALVRQTLPFPGILAYACAHPCERECKRIEEDRPISICDLKRFLVDHGEESEFEFPLLKKGAKR
;
A
#
# COMPACT_ATOMS: atom_id res chain seq x y z
N MET A 1 -44.69 13.26 27.50
CA MET A 1 -43.55 13.86 28.19
C MET A 1 -42.67 12.71 28.66
N GLU A 2 -41.88 12.16 27.75
CA GLU A 2 -40.91 11.12 28.09
C GLU A 2 -39.68 11.84 28.64
N HIS A 3 -39.31 11.53 29.87
CA HIS A 3 -38.07 11.98 30.49
C HIS A 3 -36.90 11.36 29.72
N GLU A 4 -36.32 12.12 28.80
CA GLU A 4 -35.06 11.77 28.16
C GLU A 4 -33.97 11.81 29.24
N GLU A 5 -33.60 10.63 29.75
CA GLU A 5 -32.48 10.46 30.66
C GLU A 5 -31.25 11.18 30.08
N ARG A 6 -30.72 12.17 30.81
CA ARG A 6 -29.45 12.84 30.46
C ARG A 6 -28.33 11.80 30.54
N ARG A 7 -28.09 11.08 29.44
CA ARG A 7 -26.98 10.14 29.30
C ARG A 7 -25.68 10.92 29.15
N GLU A 8 -24.63 10.46 29.84
CA GLU A 8 -23.32 11.10 29.86
C GLU A 8 -22.64 10.93 28.50
N VAL A 9 -22.40 12.05 27.81
CA VAL A 9 -21.80 12.05 26.47
C VAL A 9 -20.30 11.78 26.58
N ILE A 10 -19.80 10.81 25.83
CA ILE A 10 -18.36 10.56 25.73
C ILE A 10 -17.70 11.78 25.03
N PRO A 11 -16.75 12.48 25.66
CA PRO A 11 -16.17 13.73 25.13
C PRO A 11 -15.09 13.46 24.07
N GLU A 12 -15.38 12.57 23.13
CA GLU A 12 -14.50 12.22 22.00
C GLU A 12 -15.28 12.34 20.69
N ALA A 13 -14.62 12.84 19.64
CA ALA A 13 -15.21 12.97 18.32
C ALA A 13 -14.51 12.03 17.32
N LEU A 14 -15.28 11.49 16.38
CA LEU A 14 -14.74 10.77 15.23
C LEU A 14 -15.01 11.58 13.96
N VAL A 15 -13.96 11.85 13.19
CA VAL A 15 -14.04 12.50 11.89
C VAL A 15 -13.64 11.47 10.82
N ILE A 16 -14.51 11.29 9.82
CA ILE A 16 -14.30 10.35 8.72
C ILE A 16 -13.96 11.15 7.46
N GLY A 17 -12.74 10.96 6.94
CA GLY A 17 -12.19 11.66 5.80
C GLY A 17 -11.36 12.88 6.20
N ALA A 18 -10.08 12.86 5.87
CA ALA A 18 -9.09 13.89 6.19
C ALA A 18 -8.78 14.78 4.99
N GLY A 19 -9.81 15.23 4.28
CA GLY A 19 -9.73 16.37 3.38
C GLY A 19 -9.69 17.70 4.14
N ILE A 20 -9.69 18.83 3.43
CA ILE A 20 -9.65 20.16 4.06
C ILE A 20 -10.76 20.38 5.10
N ALA A 21 -11.97 19.87 4.84
CA ALA A 21 -13.11 19.99 5.75
C ALA A 21 -12.93 19.14 7.03
N GLY A 22 -12.52 17.89 6.88
CA GLY A 22 -12.32 16.99 8.02
C GLY A 22 -11.13 17.39 8.88
N MET A 23 -10.04 17.86 8.26
CA MET A 23 -8.90 18.41 9.01
C MET A 23 -9.30 19.66 9.79
N GLN A 24 -10.05 20.58 9.20
CA GLN A 24 -10.52 21.77 9.93
C GLN A 24 -11.43 21.39 11.10
N ALA A 25 -12.41 20.51 10.88
CA ALA A 25 -13.31 20.05 11.93
C ALA A 25 -12.53 19.37 13.07
N ALA A 26 -11.52 18.55 12.74
CA ALA A 26 -10.68 17.90 13.73
C ALA A 26 -9.85 18.90 14.54
N LEU A 27 -9.25 19.90 13.89
CA LEU A 27 -8.47 20.95 14.56
C LEU A 27 -9.37 21.78 15.49
N ASP A 28 -10.52 22.26 15.00
CA ASP A 28 -11.42 23.10 15.80
C ASP A 28 -11.90 22.38 17.08
N ILE A 29 -12.25 21.08 16.97
CA ILE A 29 -12.67 20.27 18.12
C ILE A 29 -11.49 20.02 19.07
N ALA A 30 -10.30 19.76 18.52
CA ALA A 30 -9.11 19.45 19.28
C ALA A 30 -8.56 20.67 20.05
N GLU A 31 -8.66 21.88 19.47
CA GLU A 31 -8.32 23.15 20.11
C GLU A 31 -9.24 23.49 21.29
N LYS A 32 -10.49 23.02 21.26
CA LYS A 32 -11.42 23.10 22.41
C LYS A 32 -11.10 22.09 23.52
N GLY A 33 -10.09 21.24 23.34
CA GLY A 33 -9.62 20.28 24.34
C GLY A 33 -10.28 18.91 24.27
N PHE A 34 -11.11 18.63 23.26
CA PHE A 34 -11.71 17.31 23.07
C PHE A 34 -10.76 16.40 22.28
N LYS A 35 -10.81 15.09 22.56
CA LYS A 35 -10.05 14.12 21.76
C LYS A 35 -10.77 13.86 20.44
N VAL A 36 -10.00 13.79 19.35
CA VAL A 36 -10.52 13.52 18.01
C VAL A 36 -9.81 12.33 17.41
N HIS A 37 -10.58 11.36 16.92
CA HIS A 37 -10.10 10.30 16.05
C HIS A 37 -10.34 10.72 14.60
N LEU A 38 -9.28 10.87 13.81
CA LEU A 38 -9.39 11.25 12.40
C LEU A 38 -9.03 10.06 11.52
N VAL A 39 -10.01 9.51 10.81
CA VAL A 39 -9.84 8.32 9.96
C VAL A 39 -9.74 8.72 8.50
N GLU A 40 -8.66 8.31 7.83
CA GLU A 40 -8.42 8.55 6.41
C GLU A 40 -8.20 7.24 5.65
N LYS A 41 -8.96 7.06 4.57
CA LYS A 41 -8.95 5.86 3.72
C LYS A 41 -7.62 5.70 2.98
N GLU A 42 -7.07 6.81 2.51
CA GLU A 42 -5.84 6.86 1.72
C GLU A 42 -4.59 6.88 2.61
N PRO A 43 -3.40 6.62 2.05
CA PRO A 43 -2.16 6.64 2.83
C PRO A 43 -1.76 8.02 3.36
N SER A 44 -2.34 9.10 2.84
CA SER A 44 -2.07 10.49 3.22
C SER A 44 -3.37 11.26 3.42
N ILE A 45 -3.33 12.23 4.33
CA ILE A 45 -4.37 13.27 4.45
C ILE A 45 -4.20 14.34 3.36
N GLY A 46 -5.20 15.20 3.19
CA GLY A 46 -5.24 16.30 2.23
C GLY A 46 -6.47 16.24 1.30
N GLY A 47 -6.81 15.03 0.82
CA GLY A 47 -7.92 14.83 -0.12
C GLY A 47 -7.67 15.51 -1.48
N HIS A 48 -8.74 15.84 -2.21
CA HIS A 48 -8.62 16.44 -3.56
C HIS A 48 -7.93 17.79 -3.58
N MET A 49 -8.00 18.57 -2.49
CA MET A 49 -7.32 19.87 -2.45
C MET A 49 -5.80 19.72 -2.60
N ALA A 50 -5.21 18.60 -2.16
CA ALA A 50 -3.79 18.32 -2.37
C ALA A 50 -3.45 18.03 -3.85
N GLN A 51 -4.43 17.67 -4.68
CA GLN A 51 -4.24 17.41 -6.12
C GLN A 51 -4.32 18.69 -6.97
N LEU A 52 -4.90 19.76 -6.44
CA LEU A 52 -5.04 21.02 -7.17
C LEU A 52 -3.69 21.75 -7.23
N ASP A 53 -3.43 22.50 -8.31
CA ASP A 53 -2.27 23.41 -8.34
C ASP A 53 -2.58 24.70 -7.58
N LYS A 54 -3.71 25.34 -7.93
CA LYS A 54 -4.16 26.63 -7.38
C LYS A 54 -5.61 26.61 -6.92
N THR A 55 -5.94 27.52 -6.00
CA THR A 55 -7.29 27.70 -5.48
C THR A 55 -7.87 29.05 -5.87
N PHE A 56 -9.04 29.07 -6.51
CA PHE A 56 -9.79 30.31 -6.73
C PHE A 56 -10.36 30.85 -5.40
N PRO A 57 -10.62 32.16 -5.26
CA PRO A 57 -10.38 33.24 -6.23
C PRO A 57 -8.98 33.87 -6.14
N THR A 58 -8.22 33.58 -5.09
CA THR A 58 -6.92 34.22 -4.82
C THR A 58 -5.79 33.71 -5.70
N LEU A 59 -5.97 32.54 -6.34
CA LEU A 59 -4.96 31.85 -7.15
C LEU A 59 -3.70 31.48 -6.37
N ASP A 60 -3.84 31.31 -5.05
CA ASP A 60 -2.80 30.75 -4.20
C ASP A 60 -2.52 29.29 -4.55
N CYS A 61 -1.29 28.85 -4.31
CA CYS A 61 -0.94 27.44 -4.43
C CYS A 61 -1.70 26.63 -3.34
N SER A 62 -2.38 25.56 -3.75
CA SER A 62 -3.17 24.73 -2.83
C SER A 62 -2.30 24.17 -1.69
N ALA A 63 -1.07 23.75 -2.02
CA ALA A 63 -0.10 23.20 -1.10
C ALA A 63 0.29 24.21 -0.02
N CYS A 64 0.35 25.51 -0.35
CA CYS A 64 0.66 26.57 0.62
C CYS A 64 -0.41 26.70 1.71
N ILE A 65 -1.67 26.39 1.39
CA ILE A 65 -2.79 26.52 2.34
C ILE A 65 -3.00 25.20 3.10
N ILE A 66 -2.92 24.06 2.42
CA ILE A 66 -3.27 22.77 3.01
C ILE A 66 -2.12 22.15 3.81
N THR A 67 -0.86 22.29 3.37
CA THR A 67 0.28 21.62 4.00
C THR A 67 0.46 22.02 5.47
N PRO A 68 0.34 23.32 5.87
CA PRO A 68 0.39 23.69 7.28
C PRO A 68 -0.69 22.96 8.09
N LYS A 69 -1.93 22.94 7.62
CA LYS A 69 -3.04 22.23 8.29
C LYS A 69 -2.80 20.72 8.40
N MET A 70 -2.20 20.11 7.38
CA MET A 70 -1.83 18.69 7.43
C MET A 70 -0.80 18.42 8.52
N VAL A 71 0.23 19.26 8.62
CA VAL A 71 1.27 19.16 9.65
C VAL A 71 0.71 19.40 11.05
N ASP A 72 -0.13 20.43 11.21
CA ASP A 72 -0.78 20.75 12.48
C ASP A 72 -1.67 19.59 12.93
N THR A 73 -2.50 19.05 12.02
CA THR A 73 -3.38 17.92 12.31
C THR A 73 -2.60 16.67 12.73
N ALA A 74 -1.45 16.41 12.10
CA ALA A 74 -0.64 15.23 12.38
C ALA A 74 0.16 15.33 13.69
N ASN A 75 0.49 16.54 14.14
CA ASN A 75 1.27 16.78 15.35
C ASN A 75 0.41 17.17 16.57
N HIS A 76 -0.89 17.40 16.40
CA HIS A 76 -1.76 17.86 17.47
C HIS A 76 -1.94 16.78 18.57
N PRO A 77 -1.75 17.10 19.86
CA PRO A 77 -1.77 16.10 20.94
C PRO A 77 -3.14 15.45 21.16
N ASN A 78 -4.23 16.17 20.85
CA ASN A 78 -5.60 15.67 20.99
C ASN A 78 -6.13 14.97 19.72
N ILE A 79 -5.35 14.87 18.64
CA ILE A 79 -5.78 14.23 17.39
C ILE A 79 -5.07 12.88 17.23
N ASN A 80 -5.85 11.80 17.24
CA ASN A 80 -5.38 10.48 16.88
C ASN A 80 -5.61 10.24 15.38
N LEU A 81 -4.56 10.43 14.58
CA LEU A 81 -4.60 10.29 13.14
C LEU A 81 -4.45 8.83 12.70
N LEU A 82 -5.51 8.28 12.12
CA LEU A 82 -5.60 6.93 11.58
C LEU A 82 -5.61 6.96 10.05
N THR A 83 -4.41 7.07 9.47
CA THR A 83 -4.24 7.00 8.01
C THR A 83 -4.26 5.57 7.49
N TYR A 84 -4.60 5.40 6.21
CA TYR A 84 -4.78 4.11 5.55
C TYR A 84 -5.77 3.19 6.32
N SER A 85 -6.85 3.78 6.82
CA SER A 85 -7.84 3.14 7.68
C SER A 85 -9.25 3.48 7.22
N GLU A 86 -10.17 2.52 7.35
CA GLU A 86 -11.57 2.68 6.95
C GLU A 86 -12.49 2.29 8.10
N VAL A 87 -13.60 3.00 8.25
CA VAL A 87 -14.68 2.59 9.16
C VAL A 87 -15.47 1.46 8.50
N ILE A 88 -15.60 0.33 9.19
CA ILE A 88 -16.43 -0.80 8.72
C ILE A 88 -17.86 -0.65 9.21
N ASP A 89 -18.00 -0.37 10.50
CA ASP A 89 -19.29 -0.44 11.18
C ASP A 89 -19.38 0.59 12.31
N ILE A 90 -20.59 1.09 12.53
CA ILE A 90 -20.93 2.11 13.52
C ILE A 90 -22.20 1.66 14.22
N GLU A 91 -22.09 1.31 15.49
CA GLU A 91 -23.20 0.94 16.35
C GLU A 91 -23.41 2.01 17.42
N GLY A 92 -24.66 2.18 17.89
CA GLY A 92 -24.99 3.01 19.04
C GLY A 92 -25.90 4.21 18.72
N THR A 93 -25.98 5.12 19.68
CA THR A 93 -26.84 6.31 19.64
C THR A 93 -26.02 7.57 19.93
N ALA A 94 -26.60 8.76 19.72
CA ALA A 94 -25.94 10.03 20.01
C ALA A 94 -25.28 10.03 21.40
N GLY A 95 -23.98 10.33 21.44
CA GLY A 95 -23.16 10.34 22.66
C GLY A 95 -22.51 9.01 23.06
N HIS A 96 -22.96 7.88 22.50
CA HIS A 96 -22.41 6.55 22.75
C HIS A 96 -22.29 5.75 21.44
N PHE A 97 -21.29 6.11 20.63
CA PHE A 97 -20.96 5.37 19.42
C PHE A 97 -19.85 4.37 19.69
N LYS A 98 -20.02 3.15 19.17
CA LYS A 98 -18.98 2.14 19.07
C LYS A 98 -18.64 1.97 17.61
N VAL A 99 -17.39 2.26 17.25
CA VAL A 99 -16.95 2.27 15.86
C VAL A 99 -15.85 1.26 15.63
N ILE A 100 -16.00 0.43 14.60
CA ILE A 100 -15.00 -0.55 14.19
C ILE A 100 -14.20 0.04 13.02
N VAL A 101 -12.92 0.33 13.28
CA VAL A 101 -11.99 0.86 12.28
C VAL A 101 -11.02 -0.23 11.82
N ARG A 102 -10.98 -0.47 10.52
CA ARG A 102 -10.00 -1.36 9.87
C ARG A 102 -8.80 -0.58 9.41
N ARG A 103 -7.66 -0.81 10.07
CA ARG A 103 -6.36 -0.32 9.61
C ARG A 103 -5.79 -1.25 8.55
N LYS A 104 -5.62 -0.76 7.32
CA LYS A 104 -5.02 -1.54 6.25
C LYS A 104 -3.51 -1.71 6.50
N PRO A 105 -2.93 -2.88 6.19
CA PRO A 105 -1.49 -3.08 6.35
C PRO A 105 -0.74 -2.27 5.29
N ARG A 106 0.15 -1.36 5.72
CA ARG A 106 1.04 -0.63 4.80
C ARG A 106 2.18 -1.49 4.25
N TYR A 107 2.41 -2.66 4.85
CA TYR A 107 3.55 -3.55 4.64
C TYR A 107 4.93 -2.88 4.81
N VAL A 108 4.95 -1.72 5.46
CA VAL A 108 6.14 -0.97 5.84
C VAL A 108 5.98 -0.62 7.32
N ASP A 109 7.04 -0.85 8.09
CA ASP A 109 7.07 -0.42 9.49
C ASP A 109 7.16 1.11 9.54
N THR A 110 6.07 1.76 9.97
CA THR A 110 5.97 3.22 10.01
C THR A 110 6.95 3.84 11.01
N THR A 111 7.40 3.09 12.02
CA THR A 111 8.37 3.57 13.01
C THR A 111 9.79 3.63 12.44
N LYS A 112 10.14 2.68 11.57
CA LYS A 112 11.48 2.57 10.96
C LYS A 112 11.63 3.27 9.62
N CYS A 113 10.52 3.53 8.93
CA CYS A 113 10.54 4.19 7.62
C CYS A 113 11.02 5.64 7.72
N THR A 114 12.15 5.95 7.08
CA THR A 114 12.75 7.29 7.02
C THR A 114 12.37 8.08 5.76
N ALA A 115 11.60 7.48 4.86
CA ALA A 115 11.20 8.07 3.57
C ALA A 115 12.37 8.40 2.61
N CYS A 116 13.48 7.65 2.65
CA CYS A 116 14.67 7.86 1.81
C CYS A 116 14.54 7.59 0.30
N ALA A 117 13.46 6.93 -0.14
CA ALA A 117 13.18 6.57 -1.54
C ALA A 117 14.04 5.46 -2.19
N ASP A 118 15.00 4.85 -1.49
CA ASP A 118 15.80 3.74 -2.02
C ASP A 118 14.94 2.57 -2.54
N CYS A 119 13.85 2.28 -1.84
CA CYS A 119 12.91 1.23 -2.20
C CYS A 119 12.16 1.48 -3.52
N VAL A 120 11.94 2.75 -3.89
CA VAL A 120 11.24 3.12 -5.13
C VAL A 120 12.13 2.87 -6.34
N ALA A 121 13.41 3.21 -6.23
CA ALA A 121 14.40 2.99 -7.29
C ALA A 121 14.57 1.50 -7.62
N GLN A 122 14.51 0.63 -6.60
CA GLN A 122 14.63 -0.81 -6.79
C GLN A 122 13.33 -1.51 -7.19
N CYS A 123 12.18 -0.83 -7.13
CA CYS A 123 10.89 -1.47 -7.37
C CYS A 123 10.69 -1.79 -8.86
N PRO A 124 10.56 -3.09 -9.22
CA PRO A 124 10.43 -3.46 -10.62
C PRO A 124 9.01 -3.27 -11.16
N VAL A 125 8.02 -3.10 -10.28
CA VAL A 125 6.61 -3.01 -10.63
C VAL A 125 6.21 -1.55 -10.87
N THR A 126 5.53 -1.31 -11.98
CA THR A 126 5.01 0.02 -12.35
C THR A 126 3.49 -0.07 -12.50
N LEU A 127 2.78 0.87 -11.89
CA LEU A 127 1.31 0.95 -11.81
C LEU A 127 0.85 2.37 -12.23
N PRO A 128 -0.37 2.55 -12.73
CA PRO A 128 -0.94 3.89 -12.89
C PRO A 128 -1.07 4.56 -11.51
N ASN A 129 -0.75 5.86 -11.43
CA ASN A 129 -0.89 6.62 -10.18
C ASN A 129 -2.32 7.13 -10.03
N GLU A 130 -3.01 6.71 -8.97
CA GLU A 130 -4.38 7.15 -8.69
C GLU A 130 -4.43 8.63 -8.28
N PHE A 131 -3.37 9.15 -7.66
CA PHE A 131 -3.29 10.57 -7.30
C PHE A 131 -3.24 11.48 -8.54
N ASP A 132 -2.54 11.05 -9.59
CA ASP A 132 -2.41 11.77 -10.87
C ASP A 132 -3.55 11.43 -11.85
N MET A 133 -4.66 10.85 -11.37
CA MET A 133 -5.80 10.44 -12.20
C MET A 133 -5.42 9.49 -13.35
N GLY A 134 -4.39 8.65 -13.15
CA GLY A 134 -3.90 7.70 -14.14
C GLY A 134 -3.01 8.29 -15.24
N LEU A 135 -2.73 9.60 -15.21
CA LEU A 135 -1.81 10.26 -16.16
C LEU A 135 -0.35 9.91 -15.85
N GLY A 136 -0.02 9.80 -14.56
CA GLY A 136 1.30 9.42 -14.07
C GLY A 136 1.43 7.92 -13.82
N LYS A 137 2.68 7.45 -13.73
CA LYS A 137 3.02 6.09 -13.30
C LYS A 137 3.68 6.16 -11.92
N LYS A 138 3.26 5.27 -11.02
CA LYS A 138 3.88 5.04 -9.71
C LYS A 138 4.51 3.66 -9.64
N LYS A 139 5.32 3.42 -8.60
CA LYS A 139 5.81 2.09 -8.25
C LYS A 139 4.85 1.39 -7.28
N ALA A 140 5.00 0.08 -7.09
CA ALA A 140 4.18 -0.66 -6.11
C ALA A 140 4.44 -0.20 -4.67
N ILE A 141 5.68 0.19 -4.35
CA ILE A 141 6.00 0.94 -3.13
C ILE A 141 6.02 2.44 -3.47
N TYR A 142 5.20 3.22 -2.80
CA TYR A 142 5.00 4.62 -3.16
C TYR A 142 4.65 5.49 -1.95
N ILE A 143 4.77 6.80 -2.16
CA ILE A 143 4.13 7.85 -1.37
C ILE A 143 3.13 8.53 -2.33
N PRO A 144 1.90 8.88 -1.90
CA PRO A 144 0.90 9.44 -2.81
C PRO A 144 1.35 10.71 -3.54
N PHE A 145 1.98 11.63 -2.83
CA PHE A 145 2.56 12.88 -3.35
C PHE A 145 3.71 13.34 -2.46
N PRO A 146 4.63 14.21 -2.92
CA PRO A 146 5.85 14.53 -2.18
C PRO A 146 5.63 15.14 -0.77
N GLN A 147 4.57 15.92 -0.59
CA GLN A 147 4.21 16.57 0.68
C GLN A 147 3.21 15.74 1.52
N ALA A 148 3.09 14.43 1.25
CA ALA A 148 2.15 13.57 1.94
C ALA A 148 2.41 13.52 3.45
N VAL A 149 1.32 13.49 4.22
CA VAL A 149 1.33 13.38 5.68
C VAL A 149 0.48 12.19 6.11
N PRO A 150 1.05 11.20 6.83
CA PRO A 150 2.44 11.08 7.23
C PRO A 150 3.34 10.74 6.02
N LEU A 151 4.58 11.26 6.02
CA LEU A 151 5.58 10.99 4.99
C LEU A 151 6.15 9.56 5.16
N LYS A 152 5.36 8.56 4.78
CA LYS A 152 5.67 7.13 4.96
C LYS A 152 5.28 6.35 3.71
N TYR A 153 6.17 5.44 3.32
CA TYR A 153 5.93 4.55 2.19
C TYR A 153 4.81 3.54 2.48
N THR A 154 4.09 3.19 1.42
CA THR A 154 3.05 2.16 1.44
C THR A 154 3.24 1.24 0.24
N ILE A 155 3.08 -0.07 0.45
CA ILE A 155 3.12 -1.06 -0.63
C ILE A 155 1.69 -1.41 -1.02
N ASP A 156 1.33 -1.17 -2.29
CA ASP A 156 0.09 -1.68 -2.86
C ASP A 156 0.23 -3.17 -3.18
N ARG A 157 -0.44 -4.01 -2.39
CA ARG A 157 -0.53 -5.46 -2.63
C ARG A 157 -1.91 -5.81 -3.15
N ARG A 158 -2.03 -5.97 -4.47
CA ARG A 158 -3.29 -6.35 -5.17
C ARG A 158 -3.67 -7.84 -5.02
N GLY A 159 -3.33 -8.46 -3.89
CA GLY A 159 -3.61 -9.87 -3.57
C GLY A 159 -2.54 -10.87 -4.04
N THR A 160 -2.86 -12.16 -3.94
CA THR A 160 -2.03 -13.24 -4.48
C THR A 160 -2.35 -13.42 -5.96
N PRO A 161 -1.37 -13.30 -6.86
CA PRO A 161 -1.63 -13.45 -8.28
C PRO A 161 -1.97 -14.91 -8.63
N PRO A 162 -2.86 -15.16 -9.61
CA PRO A 162 -3.25 -16.51 -10.00
C PRO A 162 -2.08 -17.43 -10.32
N CYS A 163 -0.99 -16.87 -10.88
CA CYS A 163 0.22 -17.61 -11.18
C CYS A 163 0.94 -18.16 -9.95
N THR A 164 0.87 -17.48 -8.80
CA THR A 164 1.44 -17.96 -7.52
C THR A 164 0.45 -18.84 -6.78
N ALA A 165 -0.85 -18.57 -6.91
CA ALA A 165 -1.91 -19.37 -6.29
C ALA A 165 -2.00 -20.79 -6.88
N THR A 166 -1.90 -20.92 -8.21
CA THR A 166 -2.04 -22.20 -8.92
C THR A 166 -0.75 -23.01 -9.02
N CYS A 167 0.41 -22.38 -8.80
CA CYS A 167 1.68 -23.09 -8.79
C CYS A 167 1.78 -23.96 -7.53
N PRO A 168 2.01 -25.29 -7.63
CA PRO A 168 2.15 -26.16 -6.45
C PRO A 168 3.30 -25.78 -5.51
N LEU A 169 4.31 -25.10 -6.05
CA LEU A 169 5.48 -24.59 -5.32
C LEU A 169 5.32 -23.13 -4.87
N HIS A 170 4.18 -22.50 -5.17
CA HIS A 170 3.92 -21.08 -4.92
C HIS A 170 5.05 -20.15 -5.41
N CYS A 171 5.61 -20.45 -6.59
CA CYS A 171 6.66 -19.62 -7.17
C CYS A 171 6.17 -18.19 -7.43
N ASN A 172 7.05 -17.21 -7.20
CA ASN A 172 6.78 -15.81 -7.49
C ASN A 172 7.00 -15.49 -8.98
N ALA A 173 6.04 -15.90 -9.83
CA ALA A 173 6.12 -15.67 -11.27
C ALA A 173 6.14 -14.20 -11.66
N GLN A 174 5.35 -13.35 -11.00
CA GLN A 174 5.34 -11.91 -11.26
C GLN A 174 6.71 -11.28 -11.04
N GLY A 175 7.40 -11.65 -9.96
CA GLY A 175 8.68 -11.08 -9.59
C GLY A 175 9.77 -11.36 -10.62
N TYR A 176 9.95 -12.62 -11.04
CA TYR A 176 11.01 -12.92 -12.00
C TYR A 176 10.65 -12.45 -13.42
N VAL A 177 9.37 -12.45 -13.82
CA VAL A 177 8.94 -11.88 -15.11
C VAL A 177 9.26 -10.38 -15.15
N ALA A 178 9.02 -9.65 -14.05
CA ALA A 178 9.35 -8.23 -13.97
C ALA A 178 10.87 -7.98 -14.04
N LEU A 179 11.68 -8.79 -13.35
CA LEU A 179 13.15 -8.70 -13.41
C LEU A 179 13.69 -9.05 -14.81
N VAL A 180 13.12 -10.08 -15.47
CA VAL A 180 13.44 -10.43 -16.86
C VAL A 180 13.14 -9.28 -17.81
N SER A 181 12.01 -8.58 -17.64
CA SER A 181 11.66 -7.42 -18.47
C SER A 181 12.64 -6.25 -18.34
N GLN A 182 13.46 -6.24 -17.29
CA GLN A 182 14.49 -5.24 -17.02
C GLN A 182 15.91 -5.73 -17.36
N GLY A 183 16.05 -6.93 -17.93
CA GLY A 183 17.36 -7.53 -18.23
C GLY A 183 18.13 -8.03 -17.00
N LYS A 184 17.50 -8.06 -15.81
CA LYS A 184 18.11 -8.49 -14.56
C LYS A 184 18.05 -10.02 -14.38
N PHE A 185 18.69 -10.76 -15.27
CA PHE A 185 18.57 -12.24 -15.31
C PHE A 185 19.13 -12.95 -14.07
N LYS A 186 20.25 -12.46 -13.51
CA LYS A 186 20.86 -13.02 -12.29
C LYS A 186 19.92 -12.94 -11.08
N GLU A 187 19.35 -11.76 -10.85
CA GLU A 187 18.38 -11.53 -9.75
C GLU A 187 17.10 -12.36 -9.97
N ALA A 188 16.64 -12.49 -11.22
CA ALA A 188 15.47 -13.29 -11.57
C ALA A 188 15.68 -14.79 -11.28
N LEU A 189 16.84 -15.35 -11.63
CA LEU A 189 17.17 -16.75 -11.34
C LEU A 189 17.32 -16.99 -9.83
N ALA A 190 17.95 -16.06 -9.11
CA ALA A 190 18.04 -16.13 -7.65
C ALA A 190 16.65 -16.13 -6.99
N LEU A 191 15.71 -15.32 -7.48
CA LEU A 191 14.33 -15.31 -7.00
C LEU A 191 13.61 -16.64 -7.26
N VAL A 192 13.82 -17.28 -8.41
CA VAL A 192 13.27 -18.61 -8.70
C VAL A 192 13.83 -19.65 -7.73
N ARG A 193 15.14 -19.62 -7.46
CA ARG A 193 15.84 -20.55 -6.55
C ARG A 193 15.32 -20.50 -5.11
N GLN A 194 14.75 -19.38 -4.66
CA GLN A 194 14.16 -19.28 -3.31
C GLN A 194 13.02 -20.26 -3.06
N THR A 195 12.23 -20.58 -4.10
CA THR A 195 11.09 -21.51 -3.98
C THR A 195 11.33 -22.84 -4.69
N LEU A 196 12.25 -22.87 -5.66
CA LEU A 196 12.41 -23.99 -6.57
C LEU A 196 13.85 -24.53 -6.44
N PRO A 197 14.05 -25.64 -5.69
CA PRO A 197 15.39 -26.13 -5.31
C PRO A 197 16.25 -26.57 -6.48
N PHE A 198 15.64 -27.11 -7.54
CA PHE A 198 16.32 -27.61 -8.73
C PHE A 198 15.80 -26.96 -10.01
N PRO A 199 16.16 -25.69 -10.30
CA PRO A 199 15.71 -24.96 -11.50
C PRO A 199 15.98 -25.72 -12.80
N GLY A 200 17.14 -26.34 -12.92
CA GLY A 200 17.56 -27.12 -14.09
C GLY A 200 16.61 -28.23 -14.51
N ILE A 201 15.94 -28.88 -13.56
CA ILE A 201 15.04 -30.02 -13.86
C ILE A 201 13.59 -29.54 -13.82
N LEU A 202 13.22 -28.81 -12.76
CA LEU A 202 11.83 -28.43 -12.51
C LEU A 202 11.32 -27.35 -13.48
N ALA A 203 12.19 -26.60 -14.16
CA ALA A 203 11.77 -25.74 -15.26
C ALA A 203 11.28 -26.53 -16.48
N TYR A 204 11.86 -27.70 -16.77
CA TYR A 204 11.45 -28.54 -17.89
C TYR A 204 10.29 -29.48 -17.53
N ALA A 205 10.21 -29.94 -16.28
CA ALA A 205 9.11 -30.74 -15.76
C ALA A 205 7.82 -29.93 -15.46
N CYS A 206 7.84 -28.61 -15.64
CA CYS A 206 6.74 -27.73 -15.29
C CYS A 206 5.48 -27.98 -16.15
N ALA A 207 4.39 -28.41 -15.51
CA ALA A 207 3.07 -28.59 -16.13
C ALA A 207 2.30 -27.27 -16.37
N HIS A 208 2.91 -26.12 -16.07
CA HIS A 208 2.44 -24.76 -16.38
C HIS A 208 0.94 -24.48 -16.11
N PRO A 209 0.35 -24.91 -14.96
CA PRO A 209 -1.05 -24.63 -14.64
C PRO A 209 -1.33 -23.12 -14.51
N CYS A 210 -0.31 -22.34 -14.14
CA CYS A 210 -0.37 -20.89 -14.02
C CYS A 210 -0.62 -20.14 -15.32
N GLU A 211 -0.32 -20.72 -16.48
CA GLU A 211 -0.54 -20.09 -17.78
C GLU A 211 -2.02 -20.17 -18.19
N ARG A 212 -2.73 -21.23 -17.77
CA ARG A 212 -4.16 -21.42 -18.05
C ARG A 212 -5.04 -20.40 -17.33
N GLU A 213 -4.67 -20.07 -16.10
CA GLU A 213 -5.40 -19.11 -15.23
C GLU A 213 -4.80 -17.69 -15.30
N CYS A 214 -4.06 -17.37 -16.37
CA CYS A 214 -3.39 -16.09 -16.49
C CYS A 214 -4.39 -14.97 -16.81
N LYS A 215 -4.51 -13.94 -15.94
CA LYS A 215 -5.39 -12.78 -16.19
C LYS A 215 -5.10 -12.03 -17.49
N ARG A 216 -3.88 -12.12 -18.02
CA ARG A 216 -3.52 -11.47 -19.29
C ARG A 216 -4.28 -12.04 -20.49
N ILE A 217 -4.91 -13.22 -20.35
CA ILE A 217 -5.83 -13.78 -21.35
C ILE A 217 -7.00 -12.82 -21.65
N GLU A 218 -7.42 -12.01 -20.68
CA GLU A 218 -8.49 -11.01 -20.87
C GLU A 218 -8.08 -9.87 -21.83
N GLU A 219 -6.78 -9.62 -21.98
CA GLU A 219 -6.24 -8.55 -22.84
C GLU A 219 -5.71 -9.11 -24.17
N ASP A 220 -4.80 -10.07 -24.11
CA ASP A 220 -4.14 -10.66 -25.30
C ASP A 220 -4.01 -12.18 -25.17
N ARG A 221 -2.89 -12.63 -24.57
CA ARG A 221 -2.44 -14.02 -24.48
C ARG A 221 -1.74 -14.26 -23.14
N PRO A 222 -1.70 -15.50 -22.64
CA PRO A 222 -1.01 -15.79 -21.39
C PRO A 222 0.49 -15.49 -21.53
N ILE A 223 1.11 -15.16 -20.40
CA ILE A 223 2.57 -15.04 -20.33
C ILE A 223 3.14 -16.46 -20.35
N SER A 224 4.15 -16.71 -21.20
CA SER A 224 4.88 -17.98 -21.27
C SER A 224 5.83 -18.14 -20.06
N ILE A 225 5.24 -18.28 -18.87
CA ILE A 225 5.91 -18.38 -17.57
C ILE A 225 6.90 -19.57 -17.55
N CYS A 226 6.54 -20.69 -18.19
CA CYS A 226 7.36 -21.89 -18.31
C CYS A 226 8.61 -21.65 -19.16
N ASP A 227 8.44 -21.08 -20.35
CA ASP A 227 9.54 -20.80 -21.27
C ASP A 227 10.47 -19.71 -20.74
N LEU A 228 9.93 -18.70 -20.06
CA LEU A 228 10.75 -17.71 -19.34
C LEU A 228 11.59 -18.34 -18.24
N LYS A 229 11.06 -19.36 -17.54
CA LYS A 229 11.82 -20.12 -16.55
C LYS A 229 12.95 -20.92 -17.20
N ARG A 230 12.69 -21.58 -18.33
CA ARG A 230 13.70 -22.33 -19.10
C ARG A 230 14.79 -21.40 -19.60
N PHE A 231 14.41 -20.26 -20.18
CA PHE A 231 15.33 -19.22 -20.62
C PHE A 231 16.25 -18.75 -19.48
N LEU A 232 15.69 -18.48 -18.30
CA LEU A 232 16.48 -18.08 -17.12
C LEU A 232 17.47 -19.15 -16.65
N VAL A 233 17.12 -20.43 -16.80
CA VAL A 233 18.00 -21.55 -16.45
C VAL A 233 19.12 -21.72 -17.48
N ASP A 234 18.79 -21.58 -18.76
CA ASP A 234 19.74 -21.80 -19.87
C ASP A 234 20.73 -20.64 -20.03
N HIS A 235 20.29 -19.41 -19.76
CA HIS A 235 21.05 -18.18 -20.05
C HIS A 235 21.40 -17.38 -18.79
N GLY A 236 20.85 -17.75 -17.63
CA GLY A 236 21.19 -17.10 -16.37
C GLY A 236 22.57 -17.54 -15.91
N GLU A 237 23.50 -16.59 -15.82
CA GLU A 237 24.76 -16.82 -15.10
C GLU A 237 24.46 -17.29 -13.69
N GLU A 238 25.14 -18.36 -13.28
CA GLU A 238 24.96 -18.96 -11.98
C GLU A 238 25.40 -17.97 -10.91
N SER A 239 24.44 -17.43 -10.13
CA SER A 239 24.80 -16.69 -8.93
C SER A 239 25.48 -17.65 -7.97
N GLU A 240 26.54 -17.22 -7.27
CA GLU A 240 27.03 -17.89 -6.05
C GLU A 240 25.90 -17.90 -5.01
N PHE A 241 24.99 -18.86 -5.11
CA PHE A 241 23.85 -18.99 -4.22
C PHE A 241 24.29 -19.90 -3.08
N GLU A 242 24.79 -19.31 -2.00
CA GLU A 242 24.91 -20.03 -0.75
C GLU A 242 23.51 -20.47 -0.31
N PHE A 243 23.28 -21.77 -0.23
CA PHE A 243 22.04 -22.30 0.35
C PHE A 243 21.98 -21.87 1.81
N PRO A 244 21.10 -20.93 2.21
CA PRO A 244 20.94 -20.63 3.61
C PRO A 244 20.19 -21.83 4.20
N LEU A 245 20.92 -22.71 4.88
CA LEU A 245 20.31 -23.75 5.70
C LEU A 245 19.28 -23.06 6.60
N LEU A 246 18.01 -23.44 6.48
CA LEU A 246 16.92 -22.96 7.32
C LEU A 246 17.39 -22.91 8.77
N LYS A 247 17.62 -21.71 9.31
CA LYS A 247 17.93 -21.57 10.74
C LYS A 247 16.73 -22.14 11.49
N LYS A 248 16.94 -23.27 12.18
CA LYS A 248 15.96 -23.89 13.08
C LYS A 248 15.44 -22.81 14.03
N GLY A 249 14.20 -22.34 13.84
CA GLY A 249 13.64 -21.31 14.75
C GLY A 249 12.42 -20.53 14.29
N ALA A 250 11.96 -20.62 13.04
CA ALA A 250 10.70 -19.99 12.65
C ALA A 250 9.52 -20.90 13.01
N LYS A 251 8.99 -20.75 14.24
CA LYS A 251 7.67 -21.31 14.58
C LYS A 251 6.65 -20.73 13.60
N ARG A 252 5.88 -21.64 12.99
CA ARG A 252 4.70 -21.36 12.17
C ARG A 252 3.69 -20.51 12.93
#